data_AF-A0A455U031-F1
#
_entry.id   AF-A0A455U031-F1
#
_cell.length_a   1.000
_cell.length_b   1.000
_cell.length_c   1.000
_cell.angle_alpha   90.00
_cell.angle_beta   90.00
_cell.angle_gamma   90.00
#
_symmetry.space_group_name_H-M   'P 1'
#
loop_
_entity.id
_entity.type
_entity.pdbx_description
1 polymer ?
#
loop_
_entity_poly.entity_id
_entity_poly.type
_entity_poly.pdbx_seq_one_letter_code
_entity_poly.pdbx_strand_id
1 'polypeptide(L)'
;MLEAPLTTAEAAQLGKATRIDDAAGRYIEFCKSTLPDRLSLHGLKIVLDCAHGATYHIAPNVFRELGADVTTIGSAPDGLNINQQVGSTHPRLYALPLFSKMRIWGSPLMGMATACCW
;
A
#
# COMPACT_ATOMS: atom_id res chain seq x y z
N MET A 1 11.14 -35.00 12.42
CA MET A 1 11.99 -35.06 11.21
C MET A 1 11.08 -35.57 10.09
N LEU A 2 11.05 -34.94 8.92
CA LEU A 2 10.22 -35.40 7.80
C LEU A 2 10.90 -36.63 7.19
N GLU A 3 10.35 -37.83 7.45
CA GLU A 3 10.97 -39.13 7.11
C GLU A 3 10.47 -39.72 5.78
N ALA A 4 9.57 -39.03 5.08
CA ALA A 4 9.05 -39.49 3.79
C ALA A 4 9.92 -38.97 2.61
N PRO A 5 10.15 -39.80 1.56
CA PRO A 5 10.87 -39.36 0.38
C PRO A 5 10.10 -38.26 -0.36
N LEU A 6 10.81 -37.21 -0.76
CA LEU A 6 10.27 -36.15 -1.61
C LEU A 6 9.85 -36.76 -2.96
N THR A 7 8.59 -36.59 -3.32
CA THR A 7 8.05 -37.01 -4.63
C THR A 7 7.74 -35.77 -5.45
N THR A 8 7.94 -35.86 -6.77
CA THR A 8 7.63 -34.77 -7.70
C THR A 8 6.31 -35.04 -8.39
N ALA A 9 5.54 -33.98 -8.66
CA ALA A 9 4.31 -34.08 -9.42
C ALA A 9 4.62 -34.06 -10.92
N GLU A 10 3.80 -34.76 -11.70
CA GLU A 10 3.89 -34.74 -13.16
C GLU A 10 3.66 -33.32 -13.70
N ALA A 11 4.33 -32.96 -14.80
CA ALA A 11 4.26 -31.60 -15.35
C ALA A 11 2.83 -31.12 -15.65
N ALA A 12 1.93 -32.05 -16.02
CA ALA A 12 0.51 -31.76 -16.26
C ALA A 12 -0.30 -31.46 -14.98
N GLN A 13 0.20 -31.84 -13.81
CA GLN A 13 -0.40 -31.58 -12.50
C GLN A 13 0.13 -30.29 -11.85
N LEU A 14 1.12 -29.64 -12.49
CA LEU A 14 1.64 -28.37 -12.02
C LEU A 14 0.67 -27.22 -12.36
N GLY A 15 0.38 -26.38 -11.36
CA GLY A 15 -0.37 -25.15 -11.56
C GLY A 15 0.35 -24.16 -12.48
N LYS A 16 -0.40 -23.34 -13.21
CA LYS A 16 0.14 -22.27 -14.06
C LYS A 16 0.13 -20.95 -13.31
N ALA A 17 1.22 -20.19 -13.39
CA ALA A 17 1.29 -18.84 -12.88
C ALA A 17 1.08 -17.84 -14.01
N THR A 18 0.17 -16.88 -13.82
CA THR A 18 -0.09 -15.78 -14.76
C THR A 18 -0.01 -14.46 -14.00
N ARG A 19 0.53 -13.43 -14.65
CA ARG A 19 0.51 -12.06 -14.11
C ARG A 19 -0.84 -11.43 -14.40
N ILE A 20 -1.34 -10.67 -13.44
CA ILE A 20 -2.59 -9.90 -13.56
C ILE A 20 -2.18 -8.44 -13.49
N ASP A 21 -2.14 -7.77 -14.63
CA ASP A 21 -1.62 -6.41 -14.74
C ASP A 21 -2.65 -5.34 -14.31
N ASP A 22 -3.95 -5.68 -14.30
CA ASP A 22 -5.05 -4.77 -13.94
C ASP A 22 -5.41 -4.79 -12.43
N ALA A 23 -4.73 -5.62 -11.64
CA ALA A 23 -5.05 -5.85 -10.23
C ALA A 23 -5.02 -4.55 -9.40
N ALA A 24 -4.07 -3.66 -9.68
CA ALA A 24 -3.95 -2.38 -8.99
C ALA A 24 -5.16 -1.47 -9.25
N GLY A 25 -5.60 -1.35 -10.51
CA GLY A 25 -6.78 -0.56 -10.88
C GLY A 25 -8.05 -1.10 -10.26
N ARG A 26 -8.26 -2.43 -10.30
CA ARG A 26 -9.40 -3.08 -9.65
C ARG A 26 -9.45 -2.84 -8.14
N TYR A 27 -8.29 -2.82 -7.49
CA TYR A 27 -8.20 -2.52 -6.06
C TYR A 27 -8.48 -1.04 -5.75
N ILE A 28 -8.04 -0.11 -6.61
CA ILE A 28 -8.38 1.32 -6.49
C ILE A 28 -9.90 1.53 -6.57
N GLU A 29 -10.57 0.93 -7.55
CA GLU A 29 -12.04 1.00 -7.68
C GLU A 29 -12.75 0.40 -6.47
N PHE A 30 -12.26 -0.74 -5.98
CA PHE A 30 -12.79 -1.33 -4.76
C PHE A 30 -12.67 -0.36 -3.57
N CYS A 31 -11.48 0.21 -3.33
CA CYS A 31 -11.28 1.18 -2.26
C CYS A 31 -12.23 2.39 -2.37
N LYS A 32 -12.44 2.93 -3.59
CA LYS A 32 -13.39 4.03 -3.81
C LYS A 32 -14.83 3.62 -3.52
N SER A 33 -15.24 2.41 -3.92
CA SER A 33 -16.59 1.90 -3.67
C SER A 33 -16.93 1.69 -2.19
N THR A 34 -15.91 1.54 -1.33
CA THR A 34 -16.11 1.43 0.13
C THR A 34 -16.32 2.76 0.83
N LEU A 35 -16.09 3.89 0.13
CA LEU A 35 -16.26 5.22 0.67
C LEU A 35 -17.68 5.74 0.34
N PRO A 36 -18.28 6.58 1.18
CA PRO A 36 -19.57 7.19 0.87
C PRO A 36 -19.50 7.97 -0.45
N ASP A 37 -20.53 7.88 -1.30
CA ASP A 37 -20.59 8.49 -2.64
C ASP A 37 -20.33 10.01 -2.68
N ARG A 38 -20.44 10.71 -1.53
CA ARG A 38 -20.21 12.15 -1.40
C ARG A 38 -18.89 12.52 -0.73
N LEU A 39 -18.04 11.54 -0.43
CA LEU A 39 -16.74 11.81 0.19
C LEU A 39 -15.78 12.36 -0.87
N SER A 40 -15.63 13.67 -0.89
CA SER A 40 -14.58 14.36 -1.64
C SER A 40 -13.49 14.82 -0.69
N LEU A 41 -12.25 14.62 -1.08
CA LEU A 41 -11.08 15.15 -0.36
C LEU A 41 -10.55 16.44 -1.03
N HIS A 42 -11.36 17.07 -1.88
CA HIS A 42 -10.99 18.29 -2.57
C HIS A 42 -10.59 19.40 -1.59
N GLY A 43 -9.43 20.02 -1.82
CA GLY A 43 -8.89 21.09 -0.99
C GLY A 43 -8.13 20.60 0.26
N LEU A 44 -8.08 19.29 0.52
CA LEU A 44 -7.22 18.74 1.57
C LEU A 44 -5.80 18.54 1.05
N LYS A 45 -4.83 19.07 1.79
CA LYS A 45 -3.42 18.80 1.60
C LYS A 45 -3.00 17.67 2.54
N ILE A 46 -2.63 16.53 1.96
CA ILE A 46 -2.32 15.30 2.68
C ILE A 46 -0.88 14.90 2.44
N VAL A 47 -0.15 14.63 3.52
CA VAL A 47 1.13 13.93 3.45
C VAL A 47 0.88 12.45 3.68
N LEU A 48 1.27 11.62 2.71
CA LEU A 48 1.07 10.18 2.69
C LEU A 48 2.42 9.45 2.82
N ASP A 49 2.58 8.70 3.90
CA ASP A 49 3.74 7.85 4.12
C ASP A 49 3.45 6.41 3.70
N CYS A 50 4.14 5.94 2.66
CA CYS A 50 3.99 4.59 2.11
C CYS A 50 5.04 3.60 2.64
N ALA A 51 5.94 4.02 3.53
CA ALA A 51 6.93 3.19 4.21
C ALA A 51 7.84 2.32 3.30
N HIS A 52 7.96 2.65 2.02
CA HIS A 52 8.53 1.82 0.95
C HIS A 52 7.87 0.44 0.81
N GLY A 53 6.62 0.32 1.29
CA GLY A 53 5.85 -0.91 1.28
C GLY A 53 5.08 -1.12 -0.02
N ALA A 54 4.26 -2.19 -0.04
CA ALA A 54 3.54 -2.65 -1.21
C ALA A 54 2.57 -1.62 -1.83
N THR A 55 2.17 -0.58 -1.09
CA THR A 55 1.12 0.36 -1.50
C THR A 55 1.63 1.70 -2.02
N TYR A 56 2.95 1.84 -2.17
CA TYR A 56 3.58 3.05 -2.69
C TYR A 56 2.99 3.54 -4.03
N HIS A 57 2.50 2.62 -4.85
CA HIS A 57 1.96 2.90 -6.19
C HIS A 57 0.43 2.97 -6.23
N ILE A 58 -0.27 2.48 -5.20
CA ILE A 58 -1.74 2.41 -5.17
C ILE A 58 -2.31 3.55 -4.36
N ALA A 59 -1.87 3.68 -3.11
CA ALA A 59 -2.51 4.58 -2.16
C ALA A 59 -2.46 6.06 -2.57
N PRO A 60 -1.36 6.60 -3.12
CA PRO A 60 -1.35 7.98 -3.61
C PRO A 60 -2.41 8.22 -4.70
N ASN A 61 -2.66 7.24 -5.57
CA ASN A 61 -3.62 7.37 -6.65
C ASN A 61 -5.06 7.40 -6.13
N VAL A 62 -5.40 6.54 -5.15
CA VAL A 62 -6.71 6.58 -4.48
C VAL A 62 -7.01 7.98 -3.93
N PHE A 63 -6.08 8.57 -3.17
CA PHE A 63 -6.30 9.88 -2.55
C PHE A 63 -6.35 11.03 -3.57
N ARG A 64 -5.53 10.98 -4.64
CA ARG A 64 -5.58 11.98 -5.72
C ARG A 64 -6.88 11.91 -6.51
N GLU A 65 -7.36 10.71 -6.82
CA GLU A 65 -8.64 10.53 -7.52
C GLU A 65 -9.84 11.00 -6.69
N LEU A 66 -9.76 10.92 -5.36
CA LEU A 66 -10.75 11.51 -4.44
C LEU A 66 -10.63 13.04 -4.31
N GLY A 67 -9.63 13.66 -4.95
CA GLY A 67 -9.45 15.11 -5.04
C GLY A 67 -8.43 15.72 -4.05
N ALA A 68 -7.71 14.92 -3.28
CA ALA A 68 -6.70 15.44 -2.35
C ALA A 68 -5.43 15.92 -3.08
N ASP A 69 -4.79 16.95 -2.55
CA ASP A 69 -3.42 17.33 -2.89
C ASP A 69 -2.45 16.46 -2.07
N VAL A 70 -1.85 15.46 -2.72
CA VAL A 70 -1.08 14.39 -2.06
C VAL A 70 0.41 14.57 -2.26
N THR A 71 1.13 14.76 -1.16
CA THR A 71 2.59 14.67 -1.09
C THR A 71 3.00 13.32 -0.51
N THR A 72 3.83 12.54 -1.21
CA THR A 72 4.23 11.20 -0.77
C THR A 72 5.61 11.17 -0.12
N ILE A 73 5.77 10.36 0.91
CA ILE A 73 7.05 10.02 1.55
C ILE A 73 7.16 8.49 1.60
N GLY A 74 8.39 7.97 1.53
CA GLY A 74 8.61 6.52 1.55
C GLY A 74 7.98 5.83 0.32
N SER A 75 8.02 6.46 -0.86
CA SER A 75 7.36 5.95 -2.08
C SER A 75 8.32 5.45 -3.16
N ALA A 76 9.62 5.32 -2.85
CA ALA A 76 10.66 4.84 -3.76
C ALA A 76 11.32 3.55 -3.23
N PRO A 77 10.63 2.40 -3.28
CA PRO A 77 11.20 1.15 -2.78
C PRO A 77 12.37 0.67 -3.65
N ASP A 78 13.45 0.21 -3.01
CA ASP A 78 14.62 -0.40 -3.66
C ASP A 78 14.74 -1.92 -3.40
N GLY A 79 13.79 -2.48 -2.64
CA GLY A 79 13.75 -3.89 -2.24
C GLY A 79 14.42 -4.18 -0.90
N LEU A 80 15.16 -3.23 -0.32
CA LEU A 80 15.85 -3.36 0.97
C LEU A 80 15.43 -2.27 1.98
N ASN A 81 14.85 -1.17 1.51
CA ASN A 81 14.53 0.02 2.30
C ASN A 81 13.13 0.04 2.93
N ILE A 82 12.45 -1.10 3.02
CA ILE A 82 11.13 -1.18 3.69
C ILE A 82 11.24 -0.71 5.16
N ASN A 83 10.38 0.23 5.56
CA ASN A 83 10.36 0.86 6.88
C ASN A 83 11.67 1.55 7.30
N GLN A 84 12.60 1.79 6.38
CA GLN A 84 13.88 2.42 6.71
C GLN A 84 13.66 3.92 6.95
N GLN A 85 13.67 4.32 8.22
CA GLN A 85 13.45 5.71 8.69
C GLN A 85 12.08 6.30 8.32
N VAL A 86 11.22 5.57 7.63
CA VAL A 86 9.84 5.92 7.26
C VAL A 86 8.86 4.96 7.92
N GLY A 87 7.57 5.17 7.73
CA GLY A 87 6.50 4.31 8.21
C GLY A 87 6.00 4.62 9.61
N SER A 88 5.13 3.73 10.08
CA SER A 88 4.40 3.92 11.33
C SER A 88 5.29 3.94 12.59
N THR A 89 6.52 3.47 12.49
CA THR A 89 7.49 3.40 13.58
C THR A 89 8.38 4.65 13.70
N HIS A 90 8.33 5.57 12.73
CA HIS A 90 9.18 6.77 12.69
C HIS A 90 8.36 8.09 12.61
N PRO A 91 7.52 8.42 13.61
CA PRO A 91 6.59 9.56 13.55
C PRO A 91 7.27 10.93 13.53
N ARG A 92 8.56 11.02 13.87
CA ARG A 92 9.31 12.29 13.99
C ARG A 92 9.56 13.00 12.66
N LEU A 93 9.42 12.31 11.52
CA LEU A 93 9.54 12.95 10.20
C LEU A 93 8.40 13.94 9.90
N TYR A 94 7.30 13.90 10.65
CA TYR A 94 6.04 14.58 10.30
C TYR A 94 5.70 15.77 11.20
N ALA A 95 6.66 16.56 11.67
CA ALA A 95 6.38 17.63 12.64
C ALA A 95 5.72 18.91 12.07
N LEU A 96 5.44 19.00 10.77
CA LEU A 96 4.83 20.20 10.20
C LEU A 96 3.31 20.27 10.47
N PRO A 97 2.78 21.37 11.03
CA PRO A 97 1.37 21.51 11.42
C PRO A 97 0.43 21.84 10.24
N LEU A 98 0.95 22.07 9.04
CA LEU A 98 0.19 22.58 7.89
C LEU A 98 -0.49 21.51 7.04
N PHE A 99 -0.29 20.22 7.34
CA PHE A 99 -0.83 19.11 6.53
C PHE A 99 -1.66 18.16 7.39
N SER A 100 -2.76 17.68 6.82
CA SER A 100 -3.46 16.51 7.37
C SER A 100 -2.58 15.28 7.13
N LYS A 101 -2.36 14.46 8.15
CA LYS A 101 -1.40 13.36 8.12
C LYS A 101 -2.13 12.03 7.95
N MET A 102 -1.82 11.33 6.87
CA MET A 102 -2.37 10.01 6.58
C MET A 102 -1.21 9.01 6.56
N ARG A 103 -1.24 8.02 7.45
CA ARG A 103 -0.21 6.97 7.50
C ARG A 103 -0.75 5.66 6.98
N ILE A 104 0.03 5.00 6.14
CA ILE A 104 -0.30 3.66 5.68
C ILE A 104 0.44 2.64 6.53
N TRP A 105 -0.33 1.76 7.15
CA TRP A 105 0.18 0.61 7.88
C TRP A 105 0.41 -0.54 6.90
N GLY A 106 1.68 -0.85 6.60
CA GLY A 106 2.07 -2.07 5.92
C GLY A 106 2.64 -3.06 6.93
N SER A 107 1.90 -4.12 7.25
CA SER A 107 2.50 -5.26 7.96
C SER A 107 3.39 -6.02 6.97
N PRO A 108 4.64 -6.37 7.30
CA PRO A 108 5.45 -7.23 6.43
C PRO A 108 4.82 -8.62 6.20
N LEU A 109 3.81 -9.00 7.01
CA LEU A 109 3.10 -10.28 6.94
C LEU A 109 1.72 -10.21 6.25
N MET A 110 1.17 -9.03 6.00
CA MET A 110 -0.10 -8.86 5.30
C MET A 110 0.08 -7.77 4.24
N GLY A 111 0.04 -8.15 2.96
CA GLY A 111 0.10 -7.24 1.82
C GLY A 111 -1.11 -6.31 1.68
N MET A 112 -1.77 -5.94 2.78
CA MET A 112 -2.92 -5.04 2.83
C MET A 112 -2.52 -3.79 3.62
N ALA A 113 -2.60 -2.63 2.97
CA ALA A 113 -2.41 -1.34 3.61
C ALA A 113 -3.65 -0.95 4.39
N THR A 114 -3.52 -0.76 5.70
CA THR A 114 -4.55 -0.05 6.47
C THR A 114 -4.11 1.39 6.64
N ALA A 115 -4.85 2.35 6.08
CA ALA A 115 -4.58 3.77 6.33
C ALA A 115 -5.20 4.21 7.67
N CYS A 116 -4.43 4.87 8.53
CA CYS A 116 -4.94 5.55 9.72
C CYS A 116 -4.61 7.05 9.67
N CYS A 117 -5.64 7.89 9.85
CA CYS A 117 -5.48 9.32 10.16
C CYS A 117 -5.19 9.50 11.66
N TRP A 118 -4.26 10.40 12.00
CA TRP A 118 -4.04 10.90 13.36
C TRP A 118 -3.81 12.41 13.31
#